data_AF-P76106-F1
#
_entry.id   AF-P76106-F1
#
_cell.length_a   1.000
_cell.length_b   1.000
_cell.length_c   1.000
_cell.angle_alpha   90.00
_cell.angle_beta   90.00
_cell.angle_gamma   90.00
#
_symmetry.space_group_name_H-M   'P 1'
#
loop_
_entity.id
_entity.type
_entity.pdbx_description
1 polymer ?
#
loop_
_entity_poly.entity_id
_entity_poly.type
_entity_poly.pdbx_seq_one_letter_code
_entity_poly.pdbx_strand_id
1 'polypeptide(L)' 'MKQSEFRRWLESQGVDVANGSNHLKLRFHGRRSVMPRHPCDEIKEPLRKAILKQLGLS' A
#
# COMPACT_ATOMS: atom_id res chain seq x y z
N MET A 1 9.90 -7.73 -3.05
CA MET A 1 9.99 -7.08 -1.73
C MET A 1 8.85 -7.55 -0.85
N LYS A 2 9.06 -7.57 0.47
CA LYS A 2 7.99 -7.95 1.40
C LYS A 2 6.90 -6.89 1.45
N GLN A 3 5.66 -7.30 1.69
CA GLN A 3 4.56 -6.37 1.91
C GLN A 3 4.82 -5.41 3.08
N SER A 4 5.49 -5.87 4.14
CA SER A 4 5.89 -5.02 5.27
C SER A 4 6.87 -3.90 4.85
N GLU A 5 7.82 -4.19 3.98
CA GLU A 5 8.74 -3.19 3.42
C GLU A 5 8.00 -2.20 2.54
N PHE A 6 7.09 -2.69 1.69
CA PHE A 6 6.32 -1.82 0.81
C PHE A 6 5.42 -0.88 1.60
N ARG A 7 4.79 -1.39 2.67
CA ARG A 7 4.02 -0.56 3.60
C ARG A 7 4.89 0.54 4.23
N ARG A 8 6.07 0.20 4.77
CA ARG A 8 6.98 1.20 5.36
C ARG A 8 7.43 2.25 4.34
N TRP A 9 7.68 1.82 3.11
CA TRP A 9 8.02 2.73 2.02
C TRP A 9 6.86 3.69 1.71
N LEU A 10 5.62 3.19 1.61
CA LEU A 10 4.42 4.03 1.44
C LEU A 10 4.25 5.02 2.60
N GLU A 11 4.37 4.57 3.85
CA GLU A 11 4.34 5.43 5.04
C GLU A 11 5.42 6.54 4.94
N SER A 12 6.62 6.20 4.47
CA SER A 12 7.70 7.17 4.23
C SER A 12 7.42 8.16 3.10
N GLN A 13 6.58 7.79 2.12
CA GLN A 13 6.10 8.74 1.08
C GLN A 13 4.98 9.65 1.62
N GLY A 14 4.53 9.48 2.86
CA GLY A 14 3.42 10.22 3.45
C GLY A 14 2.05 9.60 3.19
N VAL A 15 1.98 8.34 2.77
CA VAL A 15 0.72 7.60 2.64
C VAL A 15 0.21 7.23 4.04
N ASP A 16 -1.03 7.62 4.34
CA ASP A 16 -1.73 7.21 5.55
C ASP A 16 -2.23 5.76 5.40
N VAL A 17 -1.83 4.91 6.34
CA VAL A 17 -2.14 3.48 6.37
C VAL A 17 -3.04 3.17 7.56
N ALA A 18 -4.33 2.98 7.31
CA ALA A 18 -5.31 2.63 8.33
C ALA A 18 -5.67 1.13 8.26
N ASN A 19 -5.93 0.52 9.42
CA ASN A 19 -6.41 -0.86 9.47
C ASN A 19 -7.90 -0.92 9.12
N GLY A 20 -8.25 -1.58 8.01
CA GLY A 20 -9.63 -1.93 7.68
C GLY A 20 -9.99 -3.33 8.18
N SER A 21 -11.25 -3.74 7.97
CA SER A 21 -11.75 -5.03 8.46
C SER A 21 -10.94 -6.22 7.94
N ASN A 22 -10.63 -6.24 6.63
CA ASN A 22 -9.89 -7.32 5.97
C ASN A 22 -8.55 -6.87 5.35
N HIS A 23 -8.46 -5.61 4.94
CA HIS A 23 -7.33 -5.04 4.21
C HIS A 23 -6.88 -3.73 4.87
N LEU A 24 -5.63 -3.34 4.65
CA LEU A 24 -5.15 -2.01 4.96
C LEU A 24 -5.76 -1.01 3.96
N LYS A 25 -6.24 0.11 4.47
CA LYS A 25 -6.72 1.24 3.67
C LYS A 25 -5.57 2.22 3.52
N LEU A 26 -5.23 2.54 2.28
CA LEU A 26 -4.17 3.49 1.94
C LEU A 26 -4.82 4.80 1.48
N ARG A 27 -4.36 5.94 2.02
CA ARG A 27 -4.85 7.27 1.64
C ARG A 27 -3.67 8.20 1.37
N PHE A 28 -3.72 8.92 0.25
CA PHE A 28 -2.67 9.87 -0.12
C PHE A 28 -3.25 10.99 -0.99
N HIS A 29 -3.16 12.24 -0.55
CA HIS A 29 -3.69 13.43 -1.25
C HIS A 29 -5.08 13.23 -1.90
N GLY A 30 -6.05 12.75 -1.13
CA GLY A 30 -7.43 12.50 -1.60
C GLY A 30 -7.61 11.21 -2.42
N ARG A 31 -6.53 10.54 -2.82
CA ARG A 31 -6.56 9.24 -3.48
C ARG A 31 -6.60 8.11 -2.45
N ARG A 32 -7.13 6.97 -2.88
CA ARG A 32 -7.37 5.79 -2.04
C ARG A 32 -6.94 4.53 -2.75
N SER A 33 -6.37 3.60 -2.00
CA SER A 33 -6.07 2.24 -2.43
C SER A 33 -6.23 1.28 -1.26
N VAL A 34 -6.11 -0.02 -1.52
CA VAL A 34 -6.16 -1.06 -0.48
C VAL A 34 -5.00 -2.03 -0.65
N MET A 35 -4.51 -2.56 0.46
CA MET A 35 -3.41 -3.51 0.49
C MET A 35 -3.74 -4.69 1.40
N PRO A 36 -3.44 -5.94 0.99
CA PRO A 36 -3.63 -7.10 1.85
C PRO A 36 -2.74 -7.09 3.11
N ARG A 37 -3.13 -7.90 4.10
CA ARG A 37 -2.46 -8.00 5.41
C ARG A 37 -1.55 -9.23 5.49
N HIS A 38 -0.58 -9.36 4.58
CA HIS A 38 0.36 -10.47 4.60
C HIS A 38 1.81 -9.95 4.67
N PRO A 39 2.25 -9.44 5.83
CA PRO A 39 3.52 -8.69 5.94
C PRO A 39 4.77 -9.52 5.62
N CYS A 40 4.71 -10.84 5.79
CA CYS A 40 5.81 -11.76 5.53
C CYS A 40 5.92 -12.13 4.04
N ASP A 41 4.79 -12.08 3.31
CA ASP A 41 4.74 -12.47 1.92
C ASP A 41 5.30 -11.37 1.02
N GLU A 42 5.84 -11.80 -0.11
CA GLU A 42 6.25 -10.91 -1.18
C GLU A 42 5.03 -10.21 -1.79
N ILE A 43 5.15 -8.90 -2.03
CA ILE A 43 4.13 -8.19 -2.79
C ILE A 43 4.27 -8.53 -4.28
N LYS A 44 3.15 -8.95 -4.90
CA LYS A 44 3.12 -9.16 -6.35
C LYS A 44 3.36 -7.84 -7.07
N GLU A 45 4.29 -7.82 -8.02
CA GLU A 45 4.64 -6.60 -8.77
C GLU A 45 3.44 -5.92 -9.46
N PRO A 46 2.46 -6.65 -10.06
CA PRO A 46 1.26 -6.01 -10.59
C PRO A 46 0.44 -5.28 -9.53
N LEU A 47 0.32 -5.85 -8.32
CA LEU A 47 -0.40 -5.22 -7.21
C LEU A 47 0.34 -3.97 -6.72
N ARG A 48 1.67 -4.04 -6.59
CA ARG A 48 2.51 -2.88 -6.25
C ARG A 48 2.29 -1.74 -7.23
N LYS A 49 2.40 -1.99 -8.53
CA LYS A 49 2.18 -0.98 -9.59
C LYS A 49 0.76 -0.43 -9.57
N ALA A 50 -0.25 -1.28 -9.34
CA ALA A 50 -1.64 -0.83 -9.22
C ALA A 50 -1.85 0.12 -8.04
N ILE A 51 -1.28 -0.19 -6.87
CA ILE A 51 -1.34 0.67 -5.68
C ILE A 51 -0.67 2.02 -5.97
N LEU A 52 0.53 2.02 -6.56
CA LEU A 52 1.25 3.25 -6.89
C LEU A 52 0.45 4.13 -7.85
N LYS A 53 -0.10 3.53 -8.91
CA LYS A 53 -0.95 4.23 -9.89
C LYS A 53 -2.21 4.82 -9.24
N GLN A 54 -2.88 4.02 -8.39
CA GLN A 54 -4.08 4.47 -7.68
C GLN A 54 -3.80 5.62 -6.71
N LEU A 55 -2.64 5.59 -6.04
CA LEU A 55 -2.20 6.66 -5.14
C LEU A 55 -1.53 7.83 -5.87
N GLY A 56 -1.22 7.73 -7.18
CA GLY A 56 -0.56 8.80 -7.92
C GLY A 56 0.92 8.98 -7.61
N LEU A 57 1.58 7.93 -7.14
CA LEU A 57 3.01 7.90 -6.89
C LEU A 57 3.81 7.43 -8.12
N SER A 58 3.12 6.97 -9.18
CA SER A 58 3.69 6.54 -10.47
C SER A 58 2.66 6.65 -11.58
#